data_AF-M3FJN0-F1
#
_entry.id   AF-M3FJN0-F1
#
_cell.length_a   1.000
_cell.length_b   1.000
_cell.length_c   1.000
_cell.angle_alpha   90.00
_cell.angle_beta   90.00
_cell.angle_gamma   90.00
#
_symmetry.space_group_name_H-M   'P 1'
#
loop_
_entity.id
_entity.type
_entity.pdbx_description
1 polymer ?
#
loop_
_entity_poly.entity_id
_entity_poly.type
_entity_poly.pdbx_seq_one_letter_code
_entity_poly.pdbx_strand_id
1 'polypeptide(L)'
;MNRQAQTVILFLTGGALLHAGFTDLYLRYVKAGLRPLLIGAGVVLIAAAVATVLYERRARRQGDEQHTPHEPRVSWLLVLPLLALVLVAPPAAGSYTAMRTGAALQQQPWGYSALPADGPLRLSVADYAGRAVYDKGRALSGRTLKIAGFLALDGSGHPYLVRMALNCCAADAQPVKIALTGELPAVLQPDTWVEVTGTYTPKRTRDPLNGTAVPYLTVTATRPVEAPQDPYDEAWNG
;
A
#
# COMPACT_ATOMS: atom_id res chain seq x y z
N MET A 1 20.96 -24.57 10.19
CA MET A 1 21.02 -23.65 9.02
C MET A 1 22.46 -23.19 8.95
N ASN A 2 23.14 -23.42 7.81
CA ASN A 2 24.55 -23.06 7.66
C ASN A 2 24.82 -21.66 8.20
N ARG A 3 25.68 -21.51 9.21
CA ARG A 3 26.00 -20.21 9.81
C ARG A 3 26.48 -19.18 8.79
N GLN A 4 27.16 -19.64 7.74
CA GLN A 4 27.55 -18.79 6.60
C GLN A 4 26.33 -18.31 5.81
N ALA A 5 25.40 -19.22 5.48
CA ALA A 5 24.16 -18.86 4.78
C ALA A 5 23.28 -17.94 5.64
N GLN A 6 23.17 -18.20 6.94
CA GLN A 6 22.45 -17.35 7.88
C GLN A 6 23.04 -15.93 7.94
N THR A 7 24.38 -15.81 8.04
CA THR A 7 25.06 -14.52 8.07
C THR A 7 24.84 -13.74 6.77
N VAL A 8 24.96 -14.41 5.62
CA VAL A 8 24.73 -13.80 4.30
C VAL A 8 23.28 -13.36 4.16
N ILE A 9 22.31 -14.19 4.54
CA ILE A 9 20.89 -13.85 4.47
C ILE A 9 20.58 -12.65 5.38
N LEU A 10 21.08 -12.63 6.63
CA LEU A 10 20.87 -11.51 7.55
C LEU A 10 21.46 -10.22 7.02
N PHE A 11 22.68 -10.27 6.48
CA PHE A 11 23.35 -9.11 5.90
C PHE A 11 22.64 -8.59 4.65
N LEU A 12 22.30 -9.47 3.71
CA LEU A 12 21.59 -9.10 2.48
C LEU A 12 20.20 -8.54 2.78
N THR A 13 19.45 -9.18 3.69
CA THR A 13 18.12 -8.71 4.09
C THR A 13 18.22 -7.36 4.80
N GLY A 14 19.15 -7.20 5.75
CA GLY A 14 19.37 -5.94 6.44
C GLY A 14 19.79 -4.81 5.49
N GLY A 15 20.69 -5.09 4.54
CA GLY A 15 21.10 -4.16 3.50
C GLY A 15 19.95 -3.75 2.58
N ALA A 16 19.12 -4.70 2.16
CA ALA A 16 17.94 -4.44 1.35
C ALA A 16 16.91 -3.57 2.11
N LEU A 17 16.66 -3.83 3.40
CA LEU A 17 15.78 -3.01 4.23
C LEU A 17 16.31 -1.58 4.40
N LEU A 18 17.61 -1.41 4.61
CA LEU A 18 18.22 -0.08 4.67
C LEU A 18 18.09 0.65 3.33
N HIS A 19 18.41 -0.01 2.21
CA HIS A 19 18.26 0.58 0.89
C HIS A 19 16.80 1.00 0.62
N ALA A 20 15.84 0.14 0.94
CA ALA A 20 14.43 0.43 0.80
C ALA A 20 13.97 1.57 1.73
N GLY A 21 14.49 1.67 2.95
CA GLY A 21 14.16 2.75 3.90
C GLY A 21 14.83 4.08 3.59
N PHE A 22 15.98 4.09 2.90
CA PHE A 22 16.64 5.31 2.42
C PHE A 22 16.07 5.80 1.08
N THR A 23 15.41 4.93 0.32
CA THR A 23 14.67 5.27 -0.91
C THR A 23 13.16 5.33 -0.63
N ASP A 24 12.35 5.72 -1.61
CA ASP A 24 10.88 5.67 -1.50
C ASP A 24 10.30 4.29 -1.86
N LEU A 25 11.17 3.28 -2.11
CA LEU A 25 10.74 1.93 -2.45
C LEU A 25 9.92 1.27 -1.34
N TYR A 26 10.17 1.63 -0.07
CA TYR A 26 9.39 1.07 1.05
C TYR A 26 7.91 1.47 1.00
N LEU A 27 7.54 2.59 0.38
CA LEU A 27 6.14 3.05 0.27
C LEU A 27 5.27 2.08 -0.55
N ARG A 28 5.89 1.22 -1.37
CA ARG A 28 5.18 0.14 -2.08
C ARG A 28 4.74 -0.99 -1.15
N TYR A 29 5.29 -1.08 0.05
CA TYR A 29 5.15 -2.23 0.92
C TYR A 29 4.70 -1.88 2.34
N VAL A 30 5.07 -0.71 2.86
CA VAL A 30 4.95 -0.37 4.28
C VAL A 30 4.47 1.07 4.41
N LYS A 31 3.62 1.32 5.42
CA LYS A 31 3.12 2.65 5.76
C LYS A 31 4.26 3.65 5.96
N ALA A 32 4.10 4.87 5.45
CA ALA A 32 5.09 5.95 5.53
C ALA A 32 5.68 6.15 6.94
N GLY A 33 4.83 6.15 7.97
CA GLY A 33 5.23 6.35 9.37
C GLY A 33 6.09 5.25 10.01
N LEU A 34 6.19 4.07 9.39
CA LEU A 34 7.01 2.95 9.91
C LEU A 34 8.45 2.96 9.39
N ARG A 35 8.83 3.95 8.57
CA ARG A 35 10.19 4.16 8.06
C ARG A 35 11.29 4.05 9.14
N PRO A 36 11.20 4.72 10.32
CA PRO A 36 12.28 4.62 11.31
C PRO A 36 12.43 3.22 11.90
N LEU A 37 11.31 2.50 12.10
CA LEU A 37 11.33 1.12 12.57
C LEU A 37 11.94 0.18 11.52
N LEU A 38 11.66 0.41 10.24
CA LEU A 38 12.24 -0.34 9.12
C LEU A 38 13.76 -0.18 9.06
N ILE A 39 14.25 1.06 9.18
CA ILE A 39 15.69 1.35 9.23
C ILE A 39 16.31 0.69 10.47
N GLY A 40 15.68 0.81 11.64
CA GLY A 40 16.14 0.17 12.87
C GLY A 40 16.27 -1.34 12.74
N ALA A 41 15.28 -2.02 12.16
CA ALA A 41 15.33 -3.45 11.89
C ALA A 41 16.49 -3.81 10.95
N GLY A 42 16.71 -3.03 9.88
CA GLY A 42 17.84 -3.20 8.98
C GLY A 42 19.19 -3.13 9.69
N VAL A 43 19.37 -2.14 10.57
CA VAL A 43 20.58 -1.99 11.40
C VAL A 43 20.78 -3.20 12.32
N VAL A 44 19.72 -3.66 12.99
CA VAL A 44 19.80 -4.82 13.89
C VAL A 44 20.20 -6.09 13.16
N LEU A 45 19.67 -6.34 11.96
CA LEU A 45 20.03 -7.51 11.15
C LEU A 45 21.50 -7.47 10.70
N ILE A 46 22.00 -6.30 10.29
CA ILE A 46 23.42 -6.14 9.94
C ILE A 46 24.31 -6.32 11.17
N ALA A 47 23.93 -5.73 12.31
CA ALA A 47 24.68 -5.88 13.56
C ALA A 47 24.74 -7.34 14.01
N ALA A 48 23.64 -8.09 13.90
CA ALA A 48 23.59 -9.52 14.19
C ALA A 48 24.53 -10.31 13.26
N ALA A 49 24.50 -10.04 11.96
CA ALA A 49 25.40 -10.68 10.99
C ALA A 49 26.89 -10.41 11.32
N VAL A 50 27.24 -9.16 11.65
CA VAL A 50 28.61 -8.79 12.06
C VAL A 50 29.00 -9.50 13.36
N ALA A 51 28.11 -9.54 14.36
CA ALA A 51 28.36 -10.22 15.61
C ALA A 51 28.64 -11.72 15.40
N THR A 52 27.86 -12.41 14.54
CA THR A 52 28.10 -13.83 14.21
C THR A 52 29.50 -14.06 13.65
N VAL A 53 29.96 -13.22 12.71
CA VAL A 53 31.31 -13.32 12.14
C VAL A 53 32.39 -13.08 13.20
N LEU A 54 32.20 -12.10 14.09
CA LEU A 54 33.15 -11.80 15.16
C LEU A 54 33.25 -12.94 16.19
N TYR A 55 32.12 -13.55 16.56
CA TYR A 55 32.09 -14.70 17.45
C TYR A 55 32.80 -15.92 16.86
N GLU A 56 32.57 -16.24 15.58
CA GLU A 56 33.27 -17.35 14.91
C GLU A 56 34.77 -17.12 14.81
N ARG A 57 35.19 -15.90 14.50
CA ARG A 57 36.62 -15.54 14.48
C ARG A 57 37.28 -15.67 15.84
N ARG A 58 36.57 -15.34 16.93
CA ARG A 58 37.07 -15.51 18.31
C ARG A 58 37.14 -16.99 18.71
N ALA A 59 36.12 -17.78 18.42
CA ALA A 59 36.09 -19.22 18.72
C ALA A 59 37.23 -19.98 18.02
N ARG A 60 37.48 -19.69 16.74
CA ARG A 60 38.63 -20.27 16.00
C ARG A 60 40.00 -19.89 16.58
N ARG A 61 40.12 -18.72 17.21
CA ARG A 61 41.37 -18.28 17.86
C ARG A 61 41.60 -18.95 19.22
N GLN A 62 40.56 -19.49 19.85
CA GLN A 62 40.64 -20.13 21.17
C GLN A 62 40.82 -21.65 21.11
N GLY A 63 40.95 -22.25 19.92
CA GLY A 63 41.33 -23.65 19.76
C GLY A 63 40.24 -24.67 20.10
N ASP A 64 38.98 -24.24 20.25
CA ASP A 64 37.85 -25.16 20.46
C ASP A 64 37.47 -25.83 19.12
N GLU A 65 37.98 -27.03 18.88
CA GLU A 65 37.52 -27.93 17.82
C GLU A 65 36.12 -28.48 18.15
N GLN A 66 35.09 -27.66 17.95
CA GLN A 66 33.72 -28.13 18.00
C GLN A 66 33.41 -28.97 16.75
N HIS A 67 33.01 -30.22 16.98
CA HIS A 67 32.57 -31.17 15.97
C HIS A 67 31.55 -30.53 15.03
N THR A 68 31.87 -30.48 13.73
CA THR A 68 31.00 -29.91 12.70
C THR A 68 29.79 -30.82 12.46
N PRO A 69 28.56 -30.40 12.79
CA PRO A 69 27.38 -31.10 12.31
C PRO A 69 27.33 -30.97 10.78
N HIS A 70 27.09 -32.06 10.07
CA HIS A 70 26.84 -32.02 8.62
C HIS A 70 25.53 -31.29 8.35
N GLU A 71 25.61 -29.98 8.10
CA GLU A 71 24.44 -29.18 7.80
C GLU A 71 24.02 -29.31 6.32
N PRO A 72 22.71 -29.43 6.04
CA PRO A 72 22.22 -29.65 4.69
C PRO A 72 22.50 -28.43 3.80
N ARG A 73 23.23 -28.66 2.68
CA ARG A 73 23.54 -27.66 1.64
C ARG A 73 22.31 -26.99 1.02
N VAL A 74 21.13 -27.60 1.20
CA VAL A 74 19.81 -27.11 0.80
C VAL A 74 19.50 -25.73 1.39
N SER A 75 20.06 -25.33 2.54
CA SER A 75 19.83 -23.99 3.11
C SER A 75 20.28 -22.84 2.18
N TRP A 76 21.19 -23.08 1.22
CA TRP A 76 21.55 -22.08 0.21
C TRP A 76 20.42 -21.75 -0.76
N LEU A 77 19.44 -22.66 -0.94
CA LEU A 77 18.25 -22.38 -1.74
C LEU A 77 17.41 -21.24 -1.16
N LEU A 78 17.54 -20.89 0.13
CA LEU A 78 16.85 -19.75 0.75
C LEU A 78 17.38 -18.38 0.27
N VAL A 79 18.59 -18.33 -0.31
CA VAL A 79 19.11 -17.11 -0.94
C VAL A 79 18.38 -16.80 -2.24
N LEU A 80 17.88 -17.82 -2.93
CA LEU A 80 17.20 -17.69 -4.22
C LEU A 80 15.87 -16.91 -4.13
N PRO A 81 14.91 -17.23 -3.24
CA PRO A 81 13.69 -16.42 -3.09
C PRO A 81 13.99 -15.01 -2.55
N LEU A 82 15.03 -14.83 -1.74
CA LEU A 82 15.46 -13.50 -1.29
C LEU A 82 15.96 -12.65 -2.46
N LEU A 83 16.84 -13.20 -3.30
CA LEU A 83 17.31 -12.54 -4.52
C LEU A 83 16.17 -12.24 -5.48
N ALA A 84 15.25 -13.19 -5.67
CA ALA A 84 14.08 -12.97 -6.52
C ALA A 84 13.23 -11.79 -6.02
N LEU A 85 13.03 -11.67 -4.70
CA LEU A 85 12.27 -10.55 -4.12
C LEU A 85 12.99 -9.21 -4.28
N VAL A 86 14.31 -9.18 -4.14
CA VAL A 86 15.12 -7.96 -4.35
C VAL A 86 15.15 -7.55 -5.83
N LEU A 87 15.20 -8.50 -6.75
CA LEU A 87 15.37 -8.24 -8.19
C LEU A 87 14.04 -8.00 -8.93
N VAL A 88 12.94 -8.62 -8.49
CA VAL A 88 11.64 -8.64 -9.21
C VAL A 88 10.57 -7.85 -8.44
N ALA A 89 10.96 -6.81 -7.69
CA ALA A 89 10.09 -6.03 -6.80
C ALA A 89 8.70 -5.77 -7.44
N PRO A 90 7.63 -6.46 -6.99
CA PRO A 90 6.33 -6.34 -7.63
C PRO A 90 5.79 -4.92 -7.45
N PRO A 91 5.00 -4.41 -8.42
CA PRO A 91 4.35 -3.11 -8.29
C PRO A 91 3.36 -3.12 -7.12
N ALA A 92 2.99 -1.91 -6.67
CA ALA A 92 1.96 -1.76 -5.64
C ALA A 92 0.62 -2.39 -6.07
N ALA A 93 -0.23 -2.71 -5.11
CA ALA A 93 -1.52 -3.33 -5.37
C ALA A 93 -2.41 -2.43 -6.26
N GLY A 94 -2.79 -2.94 -7.43
CA GLY A 94 -3.55 -2.20 -8.44
C GLY A 94 -5.00 -2.65 -8.61
N SER A 95 -5.57 -2.37 -9.78
CA SER A 95 -6.95 -2.61 -10.20
C SER A 95 -7.39 -4.07 -10.01
N TYR A 96 -6.50 -5.02 -10.31
CA TYR A 96 -6.78 -6.45 -10.17
C TYR A 96 -7.07 -6.86 -8.71
N THR A 97 -6.21 -6.43 -7.77
CA THR A 97 -6.42 -6.69 -6.34
C THR A 97 -7.66 -5.96 -5.85
N ALA A 98 -7.84 -4.70 -6.26
CA ALA A 98 -9.01 -3.92 -5.89
C ALA A 98 -10.35 -4.57 -6.26
N MET A 99 -10.42 -5.27 -7.39
CA MET A 99 -11.64 -5.96 -7.83
C MET A 99 -11.83 -7.35 -7.21
N ARG A 100 -10.82 -7.90 -6.52
CA ARG A 100 -10.87 -9.21 -5.84
C ARG A 100 -10.92 -9.12 -4.32
N THR A 101 -10.74 -7.93 -3.78
CA THR A 101 -10.87 -7.64 -2.35
C THR A 101 -12.11 -6.78 -2.13
N GLY A 102 -12.90 -7.10 -1.11
CA GLY A 102 -14.08 -6.31 -0.77
C GLY A 102 -13.69 -4.90 -0.32
N ALA A 103 -14.54 -3.91 -0.62
CA ALA A 103 -14.28 -2.53 -0.25
C ALA A 103 -14.13 -2.39 1.27
N ALA A 104 -13.09 -1.68 1.69
CA ALA A 104 -12.89 -1.26 3.05
C ALA A 104 -13.35 0.19 3.16
N LEU A 105 -14.44 0.40 3.89
CA LEU A 105 -14.87 1.72 4.28
C LEU A 105 -15.06 1.71 5.78
N GLN A 106 -14.30 2.55 6.46
CA GLN A 106 -14.31 2.65 7.92
C GLN A 106 -15.00 3.94 8.34
N GLN A 107 -15.81 3.84 9.37
CA GLN A 107 -16.42 5.01 9.99
C GLN A 107 -15.39 5.66 10.91
N GLN A 108 -15.17 6.97 10.75
CA GLN A 108 -14.24 7.69 11.61
C GLN A 108 -14.85 7.87 13.02
N PRO A 109 -14.22 7.33 14.09
CA PRO A 109 -14.81 7.34 15.44
C PRO A 109 -15.04 8.75 15.99
N TRP A 110 -14.17 9.70 15.65
CA TRP A 110 -14.19 11.07 16.14
C TRP A 110 -14.88 12.05 15.18
N GLY A 111 -15.56 11.54 14.15
CA GLY A 111 -16.14 12.35 13.09
C GLY A 111 -15.11 12.87 12.10
N TYR A 112 -15.58 13.65 11.13
CA TYR A 112 -14.75 14.17 10.05
C TYR A 112 -14.34 15.62 10.31
N SER A 113 -13.10 15.97 9.93
CA SER A 113 -12.58 17.34 10.01
C SER A 113 -13.44 18.33 9.22
N ALA A 114 -13.42 19.61 9.63
CA ALA A 114 -14.09 20.67 8.89
C ALA A 114 -13.40 20.89 7.53
N LEU A 115 -14.19 20.98 6.46
CA LEU A 115 -13.67 21.27 5.13
C LEU A 115 -13.54 22.78 4.92
N PRO A 116 -12.55 23.26 4.14
CA PRO A 116 -12.44 24.67 3.76
C PRO A 116 -13.76 25.18 3.17
N ALA A 117 -14.18 26.40 3.52
CA ALA A 117 -15.47 26.95 3.08
C ALA A 117 -15.52 27.22 1.56
N ASP A 118 -14.40 27.66 0.99
CA ASP A 118 -14.34 28.14 -0.38
C ASP A 118 -13.52 27.24 -1.31
N GLY A 119 -13.84 27.32 -2.61
CA GLY A 119 -13.08 26.67 -3.67
C GLY A 119 -13.36 25.17 -3.88
N PRO A 120 -12.73 24.58 -4.92
CA PRO A 120 -12.85 23.15 -5.21
C PRO A 120 -12.21 22.33 -4.09
N LEU A 121 -12.95 21.34 -3.58
CA LEU A 121 -12.46 20.45 -2.55
C LEU A 121 -11.58 19.37 -3.14
N ARG A 122 -10.32 19.32 -2.71
CA ARG A 122 -9.45 18.17 -2.96
C ARG A 122 -9.60 17.19 -1.81
N LEU A 123 -10.08 15.99 -2.10
CA LEU A 123 -10.33 14.95 -1.10
C LEU A 123 -9.64 13.65 -1.52
N SER A 124 -9.21 12.87 -0.54
CA SER A 124 -8.84 11.48 -0.76
C SER A 124 -10.07 10.64 -1.13
N VAL A 125 -9.86 9.46 -1.69
CA VAL A 125 -10.96 8.52 -1.99
C VAL A 125 -11.62 8.07 -0.69
N ALA A 126 -10.83 7.83 0.36
CA ALA A 126 -11.31 7.52 1.71
C ALA A 126 -12.18 8.62 2.31
N ASP A 127 -11.73 9.89 2.27
CA ASP A 127 -12.46 11.02 2.82
C ASP A 127 -13.81 11.23 2.13
N TYR A 128 -13.81 11.21 0.81
CA TYR A 128 -15.05 11.34 0.06
C TYR A 128 -15.99 10.18 0.38
N ALA A 129 -15.50 8.94 0.31
CA ALA A 129 -16.35 7.78 0.49
C ALA A 129 -16.94 7.73 1.92
N GLY A 130 -16.11 8.04 2.92
CA GLY A 130 -16.53 8.08 4.32
C GLY A 130 -17.58 9.16 4.57
N ARG A 131 -17.34 10.39 4.11
CA ARG A 131 -18.30 11.51 4.25
C ARG A 131 -19.59 11.26 3.46
N ALA A 132 -19.48 10.68 2.26
CA ALA A 132 -20.64 10.36 1.43
C ALA A 132 -21.51 9.28 2.06
N VAL A 133 -20.93 8.25 2.68
CA VAL A 133 -21.67 7.14 3.30
C VAL A 133 -22.16 7.48 4.72
N TYR A 134 -21.27 7.92 5.60
CA TYR A 134 -21.53 8.08 7.03
C TYR A 134 -22.00 9.49 7.42
N ASP A 135 -21.49 10.55 6.79
CA ASP A 135 -21.93 11.94 7.03
C ASP A 135 -23.04 12.39 6.06
N LYS A 136 -23.57 11.46 5.25
CA LYS A 136 -24.63 11.69 4.25
C LYS A 136 -24.30 12.83 3.27
N GLY A 137 -23.02 13.12 3.06
CA GLY A 137 -22.54 14.16 2.13
C GLY A 137 -22.94 15.59 2.49
N ARG A 138 -23.23 15.88 3.77
CA ARG A 138 -23.63 17.24 4.21
C ARG A 138 -22.60 18.29 3.82
N ALA A 139 -21.32 18.02 4.06
CA ALA A 139 -20.22 18.92 3.72
C ALA A 139 -19.81 18.90 2.24
N LEU A 140 -20.37 17.99 1.43
CA LEU A 140 -20.00 17.75 0.02
C LEU A 140 -21.03 18.34 -0.96
N SER A 141 -22.26 18.57 -0.52
CA SER A 141 -23.37 18.95 -1.37
C SER A 141 -23.16 20.35 -1.98
N GLY A 142 -23.43 20.49 -3.28
CA GLY A 142 -23.29 21.77 -4.01
C GLY A 142 -21.85 22.20 -4.27
N ARG A 143 -20.86 21.34 -4.01
CA ARG A 143 -19.44 21.66 -4.17
C ARG A 143 -18.81 20.89 -5.33
N THR A 144 -17.85 21.54 -5.97
CA THR A 144 -16.95 20.88 -6.93
C THR A 144 -15.89 20.10 -6.16
N LEU A 145 -15.80 18.81 -6.44
CA LEU A 145 -14.89 17.87 -5.80
C LEU A 145 -13.81 17.45 -6.79
N LYS A 146 -12.58 17.32 -6.32
CA LYS A 146 -11.42 16.79 -7.05
C LYS A 146 -10.85 15.62 -6.26
N ILE A 147 -10.83 14.45 -6.86
CA ILE A 147 -10.42 13.21 -6.20
C ILE A 147 -9.48 12.47 -7.14
N ALA A 148 -8.33 12.05 -6.63
CA ALA A 148 -7.34 11.29 -7.38
C ALA A 148 -7.33 9.82 -6.95
N GLY A 149 -7.27 8.93 -7.93
CA GLY A 149 -7.18 7.49 -7.72
C GLY A 149 -6.87 6.78 -9.03
N PHE A 150 -6.70 5.46 -8.98
CA PHE A 150 -6.57 4.65 -10.18
C PHE A 150 -7.93 4.08 -10.61
N LEU A 151 -8.08 3.89 -11.91
CA LEU A 151 -9.28 3.28 -12.47
C LEU A 151 -9.26 1.76 -12.27
N ALA A 152 -10.40 1.22 -11.85
CA ALA A 152 -10.68 -0.20 -11.84
C ALA A 152 -12.04 -0.46 -12.48
N LEU A 153 -12.17 -1.57 -13.19
CA LEU A 153 -13.40 -1.98 -13.87
C LEU A 153 -13.87 -3.30 -13.30
N ASP A 154 -15.17 -3.43 -13.01
CA ASP A 154 -15.75 -4.73 -12.66
C ASP A 154 -15.91 -5.64 -13.89
N GLY A 155 -16.42 -6.85 -13.68
CA GLY A 155 -16.66 -7.81 -14.77
C GLY A 155 -17.67 -7.36 -15.83
N SER A 156 -18.47 -6.34 -15.54
CA SER A 156 -19.40 -5.71 -16.50
C SER A 156 -18.84 -4.43 -17.16
N GLY A 157 -17.63 -4.02 -16.78
CA GLY A 157 -17.01 -2.79 -17.26
C GLY A 157 -17.46 -1.54 -16.50
N HIS A 158 -18.15 -1.66 -15.37
CA HIS A 158 -18.49 -0.49 -14.57
C HIS A 158 -17.25 0.10 -13.90
N PRO A 159 -17.05 1.43 -14.02
CA PRO A 159 -15.86 2.08 -13.51
C PRO A 159 -15.94 2.46 -12.04
N TYR A 160 -14.84 2.20 -11.36
CA TYR A 160 -14.56 2.62 -10.00
C TYR A 160 -13.28 3.46 -9.97
N LEU A 161 -13.32 4.54 -9.19
CA LEU A 161 -12.12 5.23 -8.74
C LEU A 161 -11.68 4.60 -7.43
N VAL A 162 -10.43 4.16 -7.36
CA VAL A 162 -9.92 3.39 -6.23
C VAL A 162 -8.62 4.00 -5.70
N ARG A 163 -8.50 3.96 -4.37
CA ARG A 163 -7.22 4.03 -3.66
C ARG A 163 -7.15 2.82 -2.74
N MET A 164 -5.95 2.25 -2.60
CA MET A 164 -5.70 1.20 -1.63
C MET A 164 -5.37 1.87 -0.28
N ALA A 165 -5.93 1.38 0.82
CA ALA A 165 -5.60 1.86 2.16
C ALA A 165 -4.84 0.78 2.94
N LEU A 166 -3.81 1.16 3.70
CA LEU A 166 -3.09 0.24 4.61
C LEU A 166 -3.22 0.66 6.07
N ASN A 167 -3.06 -0.34 6.94
CA ASN A 167 -2.79 -0.11 8.35
C ASN A 167 -1.30 -0.19 8.65
N CYS A 168 -0.62 -1.27 8.23
CA CYS A 168 0.81 -1.46 8.49
C CYS A 168 1.63 -1.91 7.27
N CYS A 169 1.09 -2.71 6.35
CA CYS A 169 1.85 -3.22 5.21
C CYS A 169 0.98 -3.67 4.03
N ALA A 170 1.54 -3.84 2.84
CA ALA A 170 0.80 -4.15 1.62
C ALA A 170 -0.04 -5.43 1.71
N ALA A 171 0.27 -6.33 2.64
CA ALA A 171 -0.52 -7.53 2.92
C ALA A 171 -1.90 -7.22 3.54
N ASP A 172 -2.04 -6.09 4.23
CA ASP A 172 -3.32 -5.63 4.79
C ASP A 172 -4.03 -4.60 3.91
N ALA A 173 -3.48 -4.29 2.73
CA ALA A 173 -4.01 -3.27 1.85
C ALA A 173 -5.42 -3.64 1.39
N GLN A 174 -6.39 -2.76 1.64
CA GLN A 174 -7.77 -2.94 1.22
C GLN A 174 -8.25 -1.78 0.34
N PRO A 175 -9.09 -2.04 -0.69
CA PRO A 175 -9.53 -0.99 -1.60
C PRO A 175 -10.62 -0.13 -0.99
N VAL A 176 -10.49 1.19 -1.07
CA VAL A 176 -11.63 2.11 -0.96
C VAL A 176 -12.13 2.39 -2.37
N LYS A 177 -13.44 2.19 -2.60
CA LYS A 177 -14.05 2.30 -3.93
C LYS A 177 -15.03 3.47 -3.98
N ILE A 178 -15.02 4.19 -5.08
CA ILE A 178 -16.07 5.15 -5.48
C ILE A 178 -16.57 4.74 -6.86
N ALA A 179 -17.86 4.50 -7.00
CA ALA A 179 -18.44 4.21 -8.31
C ALA A 179 -18.54 5.50 -9.13
N LEU A 180 -18.17 5.45 -10.42
CA LEU A 180 -18.18 6.63 -11.29
C LEU A 180 -19.39 6.60 -12.24
N THR A 181 -20.02 7.77 -12.41
CA THR A 181 -21.08 8.02 -13.39
C THR A 181 -20.90 9.39 -14.01
N GLY A 182 -21.54 9.69 -15.14
CA GLY A 182 -21.46 11.00 -15.79
C GLY A 182 -20.50 10.99 -16.97
N GLU A 183 -19.75 12.08 -17.16
CA GLU A 183 -18.86 12.28 -18.30
C GLU A 183 -17.51 11.60 -18.08
N LEU A 184 -17.41 10.37 -18.58
CA LEU A 184 -16.18 9.57 -18.53
C LEU A 184 -15.55 9.45 -19.92
N PRO A 185 -14.22 9.25 -20.02
CA PRO A 185 -13.57 8.96 -21.28
C PRO A 185 -14.18 7.74 -21.99
N ALA A 186 -14.23 7.78 -23.32
CA ALA A 186 -14.73 6.68 -24.12
C ALA A 186 -13.93 5.37 -23.94
N VAL A 187 -12.63 5.51 -23.61
CA VAL A 187 -11.73 4.39 -23.33
C VAL A 187 -11.24 4.51 -21.90
N LEU A 188 -11.60 3.53 -21.08
CA LEU A 188 -11.17 3.41 -19.69
C LEU A 188 -10.13 2.31 -19.59
N GLN A 189 -8.93 2.67 -19.14
CA GLN A 189 -7.83 1.73 -18.95
C GLN A 189 -7.64 1.45 -17.46
N PRO A 190 -7.78 0.19 -17.01
CA PRO A 190 -7.44 -0.18 -15.63
C PRO A 190 -6.01 0.23 -15.27
N ASP A 191 -5.75 0.46 -13.98
CA ASP A 191 -4.44 0.88 -13.42
C ASP A 191 -3.96 2.27 -13.88
N THR A 192 -4.78 3.00 -14.64
CA THR A 192 -4.47 4.39 -15.00
C THR A 192 -4.86 5.33 -13.86
N TRP A 193 -3.91 6.15 -13.42
CA TRP A 193 -4.15 7.20 -12.44
C TRP A 193 -4.84 8.40 -13.07
N VAL A 194 -5.93 8.82 -12.45
CA VAL A 194 -6.76 9.93 -12.91
C VAL A 194 -7.16 10.82 -11.75
N GLU A 195 -7.19 12.12 -12.00
CA GLU A 195 -7.87 13.11 -11.17
C GLU A 195 -9.26 13.33 -11.77
N VAL A 196 -10.28 13.01 -10.98
CA VAL A 196 -11.68 13.14 -11.35
C VAL A 196 -12.23 14.42 -10.71
N THR A 197 -12.84 15.27 -11.54
CA THR A 197 -13.62 16.41 -11.08
C THR A 197 -15.10 16.07 -11.18
N GLY A 198 -15.87 16.36 -10.13
CA GLY A 198 -17.28 16.00 -10.12
C GLY A 198 -18.05 16.58 -8.93
N THR A 199 -19.26 16.06 -8.74
CA THR A 199 -20.19 16.48 -7.69
C THR A 199 -20.74 15.27 -6.93
N TYR A 200 -21.07 15.51 -5.66
CA TYR A 200 -21.67 14.52 -4.78
C TYR A 200 -23.08 14.12 -5.26
N THR A 201 -23.40 12.83 -5.11
CA THR A 201 -24.74 12.28 -5.29
C THR A 201 -25.08 11.35 -4.14
N PRO A 202 -26.34 11.29 -3.67
CA PRO A 202 -26.76 10.35 -2.63
C PRO A 202 -26.80 8.89 -3.11
N LYS A 203 -26.60 8.63 -4.41
CA LYS A 203 -26.60 7.28 -4.99
C LYS A 203 -25.48 6.43 -4.39
N ARG A 204 -25.80 5.19 -4.03
CA ARG A 204 -24.88 4.20 -3.48
C ARG A 204 -25.17 2.83 -4.07
N THR A 205 -24.16 1.98 -4.14
CA THR A 205 -24.29 0.55 -4.38
C THR A 205 -23.66 -0.24 -3.23
N ARG A 206 -23.73 -1.55 -3.29
CA ARG A 206 -23.01 -2.45 -2.38
C ARG A 206 -21.90 -3.14 -3.14
N ASP A 207 -20.75 -3.25 -2.51
CA ASP A 207 -19.66 -4.09 -3.02
C ASP A 207 -20.13 -5.55 -3.07
N PRO A 208 -19.96 -6.26 -4.20
CA PRO A 208 -20.46 -7.63 -4.34
C PRO A 208 -19.72 -8.64 -3.45
N LEU A 209 -18.51 -8.35 -2.99
CA LEU A 209 -17.68 -9.30 -2.24
C LEU A 209 -17.98 -9.29 -0.73
N ASN A 210 -18.33 -8.14 -0.16
CA ASN A 210 -18.56 -8.01 1.29
C ASN A 210 -19.78 -7.15 1.67
N GLY A 211 -20.52 -6.61 0.71
CA GLY A 211 -21.72 -5.81 0.95
C GLY A 211 -21.46 -4.39 1.47
N THR A 212 -20.20 -3.95 1.56
CA THR A 212 -19.82 -2.60 1.98
C THR A 212 -20.47 -1.56 1.07
N ALA A 213 -20.95 -0.45 1.63
CA ALA A 213 -21.55 0.63 0.86
C ALA A 213 -20.48 1.35 0.02
N VAL A 214 -20.73 1.46 -1.29
CA VAL A 214 -19.89 2.17 -2.24
C VAL A 214 -20.67 3.39 -2.76
N PRO A 215 -20.22 4.63 -2.47
CA PRO A 215 -20.89 5.82 -2.95
C PRO A 215 -20.57 6.08 -4.43
N TYR A 216 -21.48 6.77 -5.11
CA TYR A 216 -21.26 7.26 -6.46
C TYR A 216 -20.68 8.68 -6.45
N LEU A 217 -19.91 9.01 -7.47
CA LEU A 217 -19.51 10.37 -7.82
C LEU A 217 -20.02 10.69 -9.23
N THR A 218 -20.64 11.86 -9.40
CA THR A 218 -21.04 12.34 -10.74
C THR A 218 -19.89 13.12 -11.33
N VAL A 219 -19.21 12.51 -12.30
CA VAL A 219 -18.03 13.05 -12.96
C VAL A 219 -18.43 14.06 -14.02
N THR A 220 -17.75 15.20 -14.02
CA THR A 220 -17.86 16.25 -15.03
C THR A 220 -16.58 16.42 -15.83
N ALA A 221 -15.43 16.01 -15.29
CA ALA A 221 -14.18 15.99 -16.04
C ALA A 221 -13.22 14.95 -15.47
N THR A 222 -12.37 14.39 -16.32
CA THR A 222 -11.28 13.50 -15.91
C THR A 222 -9.97 13.98 -16.51
N ARG A 223 -8.89 13.88 -15.76
CA ARG A 223 -7.55 14.25 -16.20
C ARG A 223 -6.56 13.14 -15.81
N PRO A 224 -5.79 12.58 -16.74
CA PRO A 224 -4.70 11.67 -16.41
C PRO A 224 -3.67 12.37 -15.52
N VAL A 225 -3.17 11.67 -14.51
CA VAL A 225 -2.12 12.15 -13.62
C VAL A 225 -1.07 11.05 -13.43
N GLU A 226 0.15 11.43 -13.05
CA GLU A 226 1.16 10.46 -12.68
C GLU A 226 0.77 9.78 -11.36
N ALA A 227 1.18 8.51 -11.20
CA ALA A 227 1.00 7.80 -9.95
C ALA A 227 1.73 8.56 -8.81
N PRO A 228 1.06 8.83 -7.67
CA PRO A 228 1.71 9.46 -6.54
C PRO A 228 2.83 8.57 -6.00
N GLN A 229 3.85 9.18 -5.40
CA GLN A 229 4.96 8.45 -4.76
C GLN A 229 4.46 7.48 -3.69
N ASP A 230 3.44 7.90 -2.93
CA ASP A 230 2.68 7.01 -2.05
C ASP A 230 1.36 6.59 -2.76
N PRO A 231 1.30 5.36 -3.31
CA PRO A 231 0.13 4.86 -4.02
C PRO A 231 -1.04 4.57 -3.09
N TYR A 232 -0.86 4.73 -1.77
CA TYR A 232 -1.84 4.36 -0.78
C TYR A 232 -2.43 5.53 0.02
N ASP A 233 -3.67 5.38 0.48
CA ASP A 233 -4.29 6.23 1.49
C ASP A 233 -3.99 5.68 2.89
N GLU A 234 -3.86 6.56 3.89
CA GLU A 234 -3.83 6.11 5.28
C GLU A 234 -5.27 5.82 5.73
N ALA A 235 -5.50 4.62 6.28
CA ALA A 235 -6.83 4.21 6.74
C ALA A 235 -7.44 5.12 7.85
N TRP A 236 -6.66 6.03 8.44
CA TRP A 236 -7.01 6.79 9.64
C TRP A 236 -6.92 8.32 9.50
N ASN A 237 -6.40 8.85 8.39
CA ASN A 237 -6.25 10.30 8.26
C ASN A 237 -7.44 10.89 7.51
N GLY A 238 -8.30 11.57 8.26
CA GLY A 238 -9.26 12.57 7.78
C GLY A 238 -9.07 13.87 8.53
#